data_AF-A0A2N2CLQ4-F1
#
_entry.id   AF-A0A2N2CLQ4-F1
#
_cell.length_a   1.000
_cell.length_b   1.000
_cell.length_c   1.000
_cell.angle_alpha   90.00
_cell.angle_beta   90.00
_cell.angle_gamma   90.00
#
_symmetry.space_group_name_H-M   'P 1'
#
loop_
_entity.id
_entity.type
_entity.pdbx_description
1 polymer ?
#
loop_
_entity_poly.entity_id
_entity_poly.type
_entity_poly.pdbx_seq_one_letter_code
_entity_poly.pdbx_strand_id
1 'polypeptide(L)' 'MITLTINNRVLKAKEGQTILKIAENNGIHIPTLCHMDGIHDTYSCVRHEVA' A
#
# COMPACT_ATOMS: atom_id res chain seq x y z
N MET A 1 -13.86 7.40 9.40
CA MET A 1 -13.16 7.84 8.17
C MET A 1 -11.75 8.24 8.54
N ILE A 2 -10.74 7.61 7.93
CA ILE A 2 -9.34 7.85 8.25
C ILE A 2 -8.77 8.81 7.20
N THR A 3 -8.01 9.82 7.63
CA THR A 3 -7.34 10.76 6.72
C THR A 3 -5.85 10.42 6.70
N LEU A 4 -5.29 10.14 5.51
CA LEU A 4 -3.88 9.80 5.34
C LEU A 4 -3.26 10.69 4.28
N THR A 5 -1.98 11.01 4.41
CA THR A 5 -1.25 11.77 3.39
C THR A 5 -0.31 10.84 2.65
N ILE A 6 -0.50 10.66 1.33
CA ILE A 6 0.37 9.85 0.47
C ILE A 6 0.93 10.77 -0.62
N ASN A 7 2.26 10.83 -0.75
CA ASN A 7 2.92 11.62 -1.79
C ASN A 7 2.45 13.10 -1.80
N ASN A 8 2.43 13.73 -0.62
CA ASN A 8 1.94 15.11 -0.40
C ASN A 8 0.45 15.35 -0.73
N ARG A 9 -0.34 14.31 -0.98
CA ARG A 9 -1.79 14.38 -1.21
C ARG A 9 -2.55 13.87 -0.01
N VAL A 10 -3.53 14.66 0.46
CA VAL A 10 -4.43 14.26 1.55
C VAL A 10 -5.55 13.39 0.98
N LEU A 11 -5.61 12.15 1.40
CA LEU A 11 -6.55 11.12 0.95
C LEU A 11 -7.47 10.69 2.10
N LYS A 12 -8.69 10.31 1.74
CA LYS A 12 -9.67 9.74 2.68
C LYS A 12 -9.76 8.24 2.46
N ALA A 13 -9.61 7.48 3.53
CA ALA A 13 -9.68 6.03 3.55
C ALA A 13 -10.82 5.53 4.45
N LYS A 14 -11.33 4.35 4.11
CA LYS A 14 -12.23 3.60 4.99
C LYS A 14 -11.43 2.63 5.86
N GLU A 15 -11.97 2.34 7.03
CA GLU A 15 -11.43 1.30 7.91
C GLU A 15 -11.47 -0.06 7.19
N GLY A 16 -10.38 -0.83 7.27
CA GLY A 16 -10.20 -2.09 6.55
C GLY A 16 -9.65 -1.96 5.12
N GLN A 17 -9.42 -0.75 4.62
CA GLN A 17 -8.86 -0.52 3.29
C GLN A 17 -7.33 -0.47 3.33
N THR A 18 -6.64 -1.15 2.41
CA THR A 18 -5.17 -1.15 2.37
C THR A 18 -4.61 0.10 1.72
N ILE A 19 -3.42 0.53 2.16
CA ILE A 19 -2.73 1.72 1.62
C ILE A 19 -2.51 1.62 0.12
N LEU A 20 -2.19 0.42 -0.38
CA LEU A 20 -2.04 0.17 -1.81
C LEU A 20 -3.33 0.45 -2.59
N LYS A 21 -4.47 -0.09 -2.14
CA LYS A 21 -5.77 0.12 -2.77
C LYS A 21 -6.15 1.61 -2.79
N ILE A 22 -5.82 2.33 -1.72
CA ILE A 22 -6.08 3.77 -1.61
C ILE A 22 -5.19 4.55 -2.60
N ALA A 23 -3.91 4.19 -2.72
CA ALA A 23 -2.99 4.80 -3.65
C ALA A 23 -3.41 4.56 -5.10
N GLU A 24 -3.71 3.31 -5.48
CA GLU A 24 -4.17 2.94 -6.82
C GLU A 24 -5.46 3.69 -7.21
N ASN A 25 -6.46 3.72 -6.32
CA ASN A 25 -7.73 4.40 -6.58
C ASN A 25 -7.58 5.94 -6.73
N ASN A 26 -6.46 6.50 -6.28
CA ASN A 26 -6.13 7.92 -6.42
C ASN A 26 -5.06 8.20 -7.49
N GLY A 27 -4.76 7.21 -8.33
CA GLY A 27 -3.80 7.31 -9.43
C GLY A 27 -2.34 7.40 -8.98
N ILE A 28 -2.05 7.00 -7.74
CA ILE A 28 -0.69 6.90 -7.21
C ILE A 28 -0.22 5.46 -7.44
N HIS A 29 0.64 5.27 -8.43
CA HIS A 29 1.21 3.96 -8.72
C HIS A 29 2.38 3.68 -7.77
N ILE A 30 2.17 2.74 -6.83
CA ILE A 30 3.23 2.23 -5.96
C ILE A 30 3.78 0.96 -6.61
N PRO A 31 5.02 0.95 -7.10
CA PRO A 31 5.59 -0.24 -7.71
C PRO A 31 5.72 -1.34 -6.65
N THR A 32 4.87 -2.35 -6.74
CA THR A 32 4.91 -3.53 -5.88
C THR A 32 5.69 -4.63 -6.58
N LEU A 33 6.67 -5.20 -5.87
CA LEU A 33 7.49 -6.31 -6.41
C LEU A 33 6.86 -7.68 -6.10
N CYS A 34 6.14 -7.81 -4.98
CA CYS A 34 5.59 -9.08 -4.48
C CYS A 34 4.08 -9.04 -4.15
N HIS A 35 3.35 -8.00 -4.54
CA HIS A 35 1.90 -7.96 -4.33
C HIS A 35 1.20 -8.47 -5.60
N MET A 36 0.79 -9.74 -5.58
CA MET A 36 -0.08 -10.35 -6.59
C MET A 36 -1.45 -10.60 -5.97
N ASP A 37 -2.49 -9.99 -6.53
CA ASP A 37 -3.88 -10.19 -6.08
C ASP A 37 -4.22 -11.70 -6.17
N GLY A 38 -4.55 -12.32 -5.03
CA GLY A 38 -4.92 -13.73 -4.93
C GLY A 38 -3.80 -14.71 -4.54
N ILE A 39 -2.54 -14.26 -4.38
CA ILE A 39 -1.45 -15.11 -3.88
C ILE A 39 -0.87 -14.44 -2.64
N HIS A 40 -1.10 -15.08 -1.49
CA HIS A 40 -0.56 -14.80 -0.14
C HIS A 40 0.37 -13.59 -0.05
N ASP A 41 0.01 -12.57 0.75
CA ASP A 41 0.81 -11.39 1.12
C ASP A 41 2.11 -11.77 1.83
N THR A 42 2.98 -12.50 1.14
CA THR A 42 4.29 -12.89 1.62
C THR A 42 5.21 -11.76 1.25
N TYR A 43 5.70 -11.06 2.27
CA TYR A 43 6.67 -9.98 2.15
C TYR A 43 8.05 -10.54 1.70
N SER A 44 8.14 -11.08 0.49
CA SER A 44 9.37 -11.73 -0.01
C SER A 44 10.48 -10.73 -0.38
N CYS A 45 10.22 -9.41 -0.29
CA CYS A 45 11.19 -8.35 -0.63
C CYS A 45 11.18 -7.19 0.39
N VAL A 46 10.98 -7.45 1.69
CA VAL A 46 11.56 -6.53 2.68
C VAL A 46 13.05 -6.82 2.74
N ARG A 47 13.91 -5.80 2.57
CA ARG A 47 15.34 -5.95 2.87
C ARG A 47 15.42 -6.44 4.31
N HIS A 48 15.83 -7.70 4.48
CA HIS A 48 16.07 -8.30 5.78
C HIS A 48 17.40 -7.73 6.28
N GLU A 49 17.37 -6.51 6.81
CA GLU A 49 18.37 -6.09 7.78
C GLU A 49 17.97 -6.69 9.13
N VAL A 50 18.32 -7.96 9.30
CA VAL A 50 18.58 -8.51 10.64
C VAL A 50 19.84 -7.83 11.14
N ALA A 51 19.63 -6.92 12.08
CA ALA A 51 20.64 -6.54 13.04
C ALA A 51 20.97 -7.73 13.96
#